data_AF-A0A2V9ZI72-F1
#
_entry.id   AF-A0A2V9ZI72-F1
#
_cell.length_a   1.000
_cell.length_b   1.000
_cell.length_c   1.000
_cell.angle_alpha   90.00
_cell.angle_beta   90.00
_cell.angle_gamma   90.00
#
_symmetry.space_group_name_H-M   'P 1'
#
loop_
_entity.id
_entity.type
_entity.pdbx_description
1 polymer ?
#
loop_
_entity_poly.entity_id
_entity_poly.type
_entity_poly.pdbx_seq_one_letter_code
_entity_poly.pdbx_strand_id
1 'polypeptide(L)'
;MTMKDHASADSAPTLTPVQLSPQRLQAIGVKTALVEMQVLNDELRVPGNVEVNEQQLSYVQTRFPGWIQKVFANATYQYVRKGQPLFTIYSPDLVSTEQEYLLAKQNQNAFAHDMHGTASHEGDWLLQAAADRLRQFDIPQREIANLEQGGKVQHDIEIDSPASGYITER
;
A
#
# COMPACT_ATOMS: atom_id res chain seq x y z
N MET A 1 -46.10 -7.80 -47.06
CA MET A 1 -45.35 -9.06 -46.86
C MET A 1 -45.39 -9.34 -45.36
N THR A 2 -46.17 -10.34 -44.97
CA THR A 2 -46.60 -10.72 -43.62
C THR A 2 -45.47 -11.41 -42.85
N MET A 3 -45.12 -10.92 -41.65
CA MET A 3 -44.38 -11.72 -40.67
C MET A 3 -45.40 -12.50 -39.83
N LYS A 4 -45.20 -13.81 -39.80
CA LYS A 4 -46.12 -14.82 -39.29
C LYS A 4 -45.63 -15.24 -37.92
N ASP A 5 -46.43 -14.99 -36.89
CA ASP A 5 -46.19 -15.46 -35.52
C ASP A 5 -46.12 -16.99 -35.49
N HIS A 6 -44.96 -17.52 -35.10
CA HIS A 6 -44.82 -18.92 -34.72
C HIS A 6 -45.03 -19.04 -33.19
N ALA A 7 -46.29 -19.05 -32.78
CA ALA A 7 -46.67 -19.51 -31.46
C ALA A 7 -46.70 -21.06 -31.47
N SER A 8 -45.62 -21.68 -30.98
CA SER A 8 -45.62 -23.10 -30.67
C SER A 8 -46.47 -23.32 -29.43
N ALA A 9 -47.70 -23.84 -29.62
CA ALA A 9 -48.56 -24.31 -28.54
C ALA A 9 -47.98 -25.62 -27.99
N ASP A 10 -47.34 -25.54 -26.82
CA ASP A 10 -46.85 -26.70 -26.09
C ASP A 10 -48.06 -27.46 -25.50
N SER A 11 -48.37 -28.63 -26.06
CA SER A 11 -49.52 -29.43 -25.66
C SER A 11 -49.27 -30.14 -24.34
N ALA A 12 -49.92 -29.70 -23.26
CA ALA A 12 -49.89 -30.42 -21.99
C ALA A 12 -50.54 -31.81 -22.11
N PRO A 13 -49.97 -32.87 -21.52
CA PRO A 13 -50.52 -34.22 -21.63
C PRO A 13 -51.88 -34.34 -20.94
N THR A 14 -52.82 -35.06 -21.58
CA THR A 14 -54.13 -35.38 -21.01
C THR A 14 -53.99 -36.33 -19.83
N LEU A 15 -54.27 -35.86 -18.61
CA LEU A 15 -54.23 -36.67 -17.39
C LEU A 15 -55.58 -37.34 -17.12
N THR A 16 -55.56 -38.63 -16.76
CA THR A 16 -56.77 -39.36 -16.31
C THR A 16 -56.84 -39.32 -14.78
N PRO A 17 -57.94 -38.81 -14.18
CA PRO A 17 -58.05 -38.77 -12.72
C PRO A 17 -58.23 -40.17 -12.13
N VAL A 18 -57.45 -40.47 -11.08
CA VAL A 18 -57.54 -41.72 -10.31
C VAL A 18 -58.15 -41.42 -8.95
N GLN A 19 -59.18 -42.19 -8.56
CA GLN A 19 -59.84 -42.05 -7.26
C GLN A 19 -59.35 -43.10 -6.27
N LEU A 20 -59.09 -42.67 -5.03
CA LEU A 20 -58.68 -43.54 -3.92
C LEU A 20 -59.59 -43.30 -2.71
N SER A 21 -59.85 -44.34 -1.92
CA SER A 21 -60.66 -44.19 -0.70
C SER A 21 -59.90 -43.47 0.41
N PRO A 22 -60.59 -42.72 1.30
CA PRO A 22 -59.96 -42.03 2.43
C PRO A 22 -59.16 -42.96 3.34
N GLN A 23 -59.64 -44.19 3.59
CA GLN A 23 -58.96 -45.19 4.41
C GLN A 23 -57.63 -45.61 3.77
N ARG A 24 -57.59 -45.71 2.44
CA ARG A 24 -56.38 -46.06 1.70
C ARG A 24 -55.38 -44.90 1.71
N LEU A 25 -55.85 -43.66 1.53
CA LEU A 25 -55.00 -42.45 1.62
C LEU A 25 -54.38 -42.31 3.02
N GLN A 26 -55.14 -42.59 4.07
CA GLN A 26 -54.65 -42.55 5.45
C GLN A 26 -53.67 -43.68 5.75
N ALA A 27 -53.97 -44.92 5.32
CA ALA A 27 -53.11 -46.08 5.55
C ALA A 27 -51.71 -45.94 4.91
N ILE A 28 -51.63 -45.25 3.77
CA ILE A 28 -50.35 -44.99 3.07
C ILE A 28 -49.69 -43.66 3.45
N GLY A 29 -50.33 -42.86 4.32
CA GLY A 29 -49.75 -41.64 4.89
C GLY A 29 -49.57 -40.47 3.90
N VAL A 30 -50.51 -40.25 2.98
CA VAL A 30 -50.41 -39.15 2.00
C VAL A 30 -50.34 -37.79 2.70
N LYS A 31 -49.38 -36.95 2.28
CA LYS A 31 -49.24 -35.55 2.69
C LYS A 31 -49.33 -34.67 1.45
N THR A 32 -50.07 -33.57 1.55
CA THR A 32 -50.21 -32.55 0.50
C THR A 32 -49.75 -31.20 1.01
N ALA A 33 -49.30 -30.34 0.11
CA ALA A 33 -49.01 -28.94 0.35
C ALA A 33 -49.60 -28.11 -0.79
N LEU A 34 -49.96 -26.84 -0.52
CA LEU A 34 -50.38 -25.91 -1.56
C LEU A 34 -49.17 -25.52 -2.41
N VAL A 35 -49.41 -25.36 -3.71
CA VAL A 35 -48.38 -24.88 -4.64
C VAL A 35 -48.23 -23.38 -4.48
N GLU A 36 -47.02 -22.95 -4.17
CA GLU A 36 -46.68 -21.53 -3.99
C GLU A 36 -45.43 -21.19 -4.79
N MET A 37 -45.37 -19.97 -5.32
CA MET A 37 -44.16 -19.42 -5.93
C MET A 37 -43.33 -18.81 -4.81
N GLN A 38 -42.14 -19.36 -4.56
CA GLN A 38 -41.24 -18.87 -3.51
C GLN A 38 -39.82 -18.70 -4.06
N VAL A 39 -39.10 -17.70 -3.55
CA VAL A 39 -37.66 -17.57 -3.78
C VAL A 39 -36.93 -18.61 -2.95
N LEU A 40 -36.28 -19.55 -3.62
CA LEU A 40 -35.42 -20.54 -2.97
C LEU A 40 -34.04 -19.91 -2.74
N ASN A 41 -33.65 -19.79 -1.48
CA ASN A 41 -32.31 -19.36 -1.10
C ASN A 41 -31.49 -20.61 -0.78
N ASP A 42 -30.62 -21.03 -1.70
CA ASP A 42 -29.65 -22.08 -1.41
C ASP A 42 -28.44 -21.49 -0.66
N GLU A 43 -28.12 -22.07 0.50
CA GLU A 43 -26.94 -21.70 1.28
C GLU A 43 -25.73 -22.53 0.80
N LEU A 44 -24.76 -21.88 0.17
CA LEU A 44 -23.48 -22.49 -0.20
C LEU A 44 -22.39 -22.05 0.78
N ARG A 45 -21.73 -23.03 1.42
CA ARG A 45 -20.57 -22.78 2.29
C ARG A 45 -19.29 -23.17 1.58
N VAL A 46 -18.39 -22.22 1.41
CA VAL A 46 -17.07 -22.44 0.79
C VAL A 46 -15.95 -21.99 1.74
N PRO A 47 -14.81 -22.71 1.78
CA PRO A 47 -13.62 -22.22 2.47
C PRO A 47 -13.01 -21.04 1.70
N GLY A 48 -12.33 -20.14 2.42
CA GLY A 48 -11.58 -19.03 1.85
C GLY A 48 -10.26 -18.82 2.59
N ASN A 49 -9.31 -18.16 1.93
CA ASN A 49 -8.00 -17.85 2.50
C ASN A 49 -7.98 -16.40 3.01
N VAL A 50 -7.19 -16.16 4.05
CA VAL A 50 -6.86 -14.80 4.52
C VAL A 50 -5.46 -14.49 4.02
N GLU A 51 -5.36 -13.50 3.14
CA GLU A 51 -4.10 -13.08 2.52
C GLU A 51 -3.80 -11.62 2.85
N VAL A 52 -2.55 -11.23 2.61
CA VAL A 52 -2.12 -9.83 2.79
C VAL A 52 -2.86 -8.96 1.78
N ASN A 53 -3.36 -7.82 2.25
CA ASN A 53 -3.94 -6.83 1.35
C ASN A 53 -2.82 -6.20 0.49
N GLU A 54 -2.73 -6.60 -0.78
CA GLU A 54 -1.70 -6.13 -1.71
C GLU A 54 -1.73 -4.60 -1.90
N GLN A 55 -2.88 -3.94 -1.70
CA GLN A 55 -3.01 -2.49 -1.77
C GLN A 55 -2.37 -1.76 -0.58
N GLN A 56 -1.97 -2.50 0.47
CA GLN A 56 -1.34 -1.98 1.66
C GLN A 56 0.13 -2.40 1.79
N LEU A 57 0.71 -2.98 0.72
CA LEU A 57 2.14 -3.27 0.67
C LEU A 57 2.95 -1.98 0.53
N SER A 58 4.03 -1.89 1.29
CA SER A 58 4.96 -0.76 1.25
C SER A 58 6.38 -1.29 1.23
N TYR A 59 7.19 -0.73 0.34
CA TYR A 59 8.59 -1.12 0.15
C TYR A 59 9.48 0.03 0.59
N VAL A 60 10.54 -0.31 1.33
CA VAL A 60 11.55 0.64 1.76
C VAL A 60 12.83 0.33 1.02
N GLN A 61 13.25 1.26 0.15
CA GLN A 61 14.45 1.12 -0.66
C GLN A 61 15.26 2.41 -0.56
N THR A 62 16.58 2.28 -0.39
CA THR A 62 17.48 3.43 -0.41
C THR A 62 17.77 3.84 -1.86
N ARG A 63 17.84 5.16 -2.11
CA ARG A 63 18.15 5.73 -3.43
C ARG A 63 19.64 6.00 -3.64
N PHE A 64 20.47 5.50 -2.74
CA PHE A 64 21.91 5.66 -2.73
C PHE A 64 22.59 4.37 -2.23
N PRO A 65 23.82 4.09 -2.66
CA PRO A 65 24.60 2.96 -2.16
C PRO A 65 25.10 3.23 -0.74
N GLY A 66 25.18 2.19 0.09
CA GLY A 66 25.67 2.31 1.44
C GLY A 66 25.74 0.98 2.18
N TRP A 67 26.19 1.03 3.42
CA TRP A 67 26.32 -0.12 4.31
C TRP A 67 25.40 0.04 5.52
N ILE A 68 24.55 -0.96 5.74
CA ILE A 68 23.70 -1.05 6.92
C ILE A 68 24.59 -1.18 8.15
N GLN A 69 24.39 -0.32 9.14
CA GLN A 69 25.16 -0.31 10.39
C GLN A 69 24.40 -0.99 11.53
N LYS A 70 23.12 -0.65 11.70
CA LYS A 70 22.24 -1.23 12.73
C LYS A 70 20.89 -1.56 12.14
N VAL A 71 20.28 -2.66 12.59
CA VAL A 71 18.92 -3.05 12.21
C VAL A 71 18.07 -3.12 13.47
N PHE A 72 17.03 -2.29 13.53
CA PHE A 72 16.09 -2.24 14.66
C PHE A 72 14.93 -3.21 14.47
N ALA A 73 14.44 -3.34 13.24
CA ALA A 73 13.35 -4.23 12.90
C ALA A 73 13.91 -5.52 12.28
N ASN A 74 14.23 -6.48 13.14
CA ASN A 74 15.05 -7.65 12.79
C ASN A 74 14.31 -8.99 12.77
N ALA A 75 12.97 -8.98 12.81
CA ALA A 75 12.16 -10.19 12.76
C ALA A 75 11.04 -10.11 11.71
N THR A 76 10.83 -11.19 10.96
CA THR A 76 9.65 -11.36 10.11
C THR A 76 8.40 -11.42 10.98
N TYR A 77 7.30 -10.83 10.52
CA TYR A 77 6.06 -10.64 11.26
C TYR A 77 6.21 -9.77 12.53
N GLN A 78 7.29 -8.99 12.63
CA GLN A 78 7.37 -7.92 13.60
C GLN A 78 6.44 -6.78 13.17
N TYR A 79 5.62 -6.32 14.10
CA TYR A 79 4.81 -5.12 13.90
C TYR A 79 5.67 -3.87 14.04
N VAL A 80 5.57 -2.96 13.08
CA VAL A 80 6.20 -1.64 13.09
C VAL A 80 5.16 -0.55 12.92
N ARG A 81 5.40 0.62 13.52
CA ARG A 81 4.57 1.81 13.34
C ARG A 81 5.14 2.70 12.24
N LYS A 82 4.28 3.46 11.57
CA LYS A 82 4.73 4.56 10.70
C LYS A 82 5.64 5.51 11.47
N GLY A 83 6.78 5.85 10.88
CA GLY A 83 7.82 6.68 11.48
C GLY A 83 8.72 5.95 12.48
N GLN A 84 8.60 4.63 12.62
CA GLN A 84 9.50 3.85 13.46
C GLN A 84 10.81 3.54 12.71
N PRO A 85 11.98 3.72 13.34
CA PRO A 85 13.26 3.26 12.82
C PRO A 85 13.25 1.80 12.36
N LEU A 86 13.72 1.55 11.13
CA LEU A 86 13.93 0.20 10.59
C LEU A 86 15.39 -0.20 10.69
N PHE A 87 16.29 0.65 10.18
CA PHE A 87 17.74 0.44 10.20
C PHE A 87 18.48 1.78 10.07
N THR A 88 19.79 1.76 10.37
CA THR A 88 20.70 2.85 10.04
C THR A 88 21.62 2.45 8.89
N ILE A 89 21.95 3.41 8.03
CA ILE A 89 22.83 3.22 6.87
C ILE A 89 23.91 4.31 6.82
N TYR A 90 25.14 3.88 6.53
CA TYR A 90 26.27 4.75 6.22
C TYR A 90 26.48 4.79 4.70
N SER A 91 26.67 5.98 4.13
CA SER A 91 26.97 6.16 2.70
C SER A 91 28.03 7.24 2.49
N PRO A 92 29.15 6.94 1.81
CA PRO A 92 30.17 7.95 1.48
C PRO A 92 29.62 9.05 0.58
N ASP A 93 28.76 8.69 -0.38
CA ASP A 93 28.15 9.62 -1.33
C ASP A 93 27.24 10.62 -0.60
N LEU A 94 26.52 10.13 0.41
CA LEU A 94 25.68 10.95 1.27
C LEU A 94 26.52 11.90 2.12
N VAL A 95 27.56 11.38 2.78
CA VAL A 95 28.52 12.19 3.56
C VAL A 95 29.14 13.29 2.70
N SER A 96 29.54 12.99 1.46
CA SER A 96 30.06 13.99 0.51
C SER A 96 29.01 15.05 0.20
N THR A 97 27.77 14.64 -0.03
CA THR A 97 26.66 15.57 -0.35
C THR A 97 26.32 16.47 0.84
N GLU A 98 26.34 15.94 2.07
CA GLU A 98 26.15 16.75 3.28
C GLU A 98 27.27 17.77 3.49
N GLN A 99 28.52 17.39 3.21
CA GLN A 99 29.66 18.31 3.26
C GLN A 99 29.53 19.42 2.22
N GLU A 100 29.15 19.08 1.00
CA GLU A 100 28.87 20.04 -0.07
C GLU A 100 27.75 21.02 0.32
N TYR A 101 26.67 20.52 0.93
CA TYR A 101 25.57 21.35 1.44
C TYR A 101 26.05 22.34 2.51
N LEU A 102 26.82 21.86 3.50
CA LEU A 102 27.36 22.71 4.57
C LEU A 102 28.34 23.77 4.03
N LEU A 103 29.20 23.39 3.09
CA LEU A 103 30.13 24.31 2.44
C LEU A 103 29.37 25.37 1.62
N ALA A 104 28.36 24.96 0.85
CA ALA A 104 27.51 25.88 0.10
C ALA A 104 26.79 26.87 1.03
N LYS A 105 26.28 26.39 2.17
CA LYS A 105 25.66 27.24 3.20
C LYS A 105 26.65 28.22 3.80
N GLN A 106 27.88 27.79 4.08
CA GLN A 106 28.93 28.67 4.59
C GLN A 106 29.30 29.76 3.57
N ASN A 107 29.44 29.38 2.30
CA ASN A 107 29.73 30.30 1.20
C ASN A 107 28.60 31.32 1.00
N GLN A 108 27.34 30.87 1.00
CA GLN A 108 26.17 31.74 0.94
C GLN A 108 26.20 32.79 2.06
N ASN A 109 26.48 32.37 3.31
CA ASN A 109 26.57 33.29 4.44
C ASN A 109 27.75 34.27 4.30
N ALA A 110 28.90 33.83 3.77
CA ALA A 110 30.05 34.70 3.54
C ALA A 110 29.76 35.75 2.45
N PHE A 111 29.21 35.33 1.31
CA PHE A 111 28.86 36.22 0.19
C PHE A 111 27.63 37.09 0.45
N ALA A 112 26.79 36.75 1.42
CA ALA A 112 25.72 37.63 1.89
C ALA A 112 26.27 38.89 2.61
N HIS A 113 27.50 38.83 3.12
CA HIS A 113 28.16 39.96 3.80
C HIS A 113 29.02 40.80 2.84
N ASP A 114 29.37 40.29 1.65
CA ASP A 114 30.13 41.01 0.64
C ASP A 114 29.20 41.77 -0.31
N MET A 115 29.34 43.10 -0.36
CA MET A 115 28.41 44.03 -1.06
C MET A 115 28.42 43.97 -2.60
N HIS A 116 28.96 42.93 -3.22
CA HIS A 116 29.03 42.76 -4.68
C HIS A 116 28.03 41.68 -5.13
N GLY A 117 26.80 42.09 -5.46
CA GLY A 117 25.61 41.23 -5.63
C GLY A 117 25.62 40.14 -6.72
N THR A 118 26.74 39.90 -7.41
CA THR A 118 26.90 38.76 -8.32
C THR A 118 27.28 37.47 -7.60
N ALA A 119 28.04 37.54 -6.51
CA ALA A 119 28.47 36.35 -5.75
C ALA A 119 27.34 35.72 -4.92
N SER A 120 26.33 36.50 -4.54
CA SER A 120 25.21 36.04 -3.73
C SER A 120 24.30 35.06 -4.49
N HIS A 121 24.05 35.32 -5.78
CA HIS A 121 23.26 34.43 -6.64
C HIS A 121 23.97 33.09 -6.89
N GLU A 122 25.31 33.09 -6.89
CA GLU A 122 26.12 31.88 -7.06
C GLU A 122 26.09 30.96 -5.81
N GLY A 123 26.08 31.55 -4.61
CA GLY A 123 25.94 30.78 -3.37
C GLY A 123 24.57 30.11 -3.24
N ASP A 124 23.51 30.80 -3.68
CA ASP A 124 22.13 30.32 -3.56
C ASP A 124 21.86 29.06 -4.41
N TRP A 125 22.36 29.01 -5.66
CA TRP A 125 22.13 27.84 -6.51
C TRP A 125 22.91 26.60 -6.03
N LEU A 126 24.12 26.79 -5.50
CA LEU A 126 24.93 25.69 -4.95
C LEU A 126 24.22 25.04 -3.77
N LEU A 127 23.69 25.87 -2.86
CA LEU A 127 22.95 25.39 -1.70
C LEU A 127 21.70 24.63 -2.13
N GLN A 128 20.94 25.21 -3.07
CA GLN A 128 19.73 24.59 -3.58
C GLN A 128 20.02 23.26 -4.29
N ALA A 129 21.06 23.19 -5.12
CA ALA A 129 21.46 21.98 -5.82
C ALA A 129 21.87 20.86 -4.86
N ALA A 130 22.62 21.19 -3.80
CA ALA A 130 22.99 20.23 -2.77
C ALA A 130 21.75 19.75 -1.99
N ALA A 131 20.82 20.66 -1.65
CA ALA A 131 19.56 20.32 -1.00
C ALA A 131 18.68 19.40 -1.88
N ASP A 132 18.58 19.69 -3.16
CA ASP A 132 17.82 18.89 -4.12
C ASP A 132 18.43 17.50 -4.28
N ARG A 133 19.76 17.36 -4.24
CA ARG A 133 20.42 16.05 -4.23
C ARG A 133 20.08 15.24 -2.98
N LEU A 134 20.11 15.85 -1.79
CA LEU A 134 19.68 15.18 -0.55
C LEU A 134 18.21 14.73 -0.62
N ARG A 135 17.32 15.55 -1.18
CA ARG A 135 15.92 15.17 -1.41
C ARG A 135 15.79 14.03 -2.43
N GLN A 136 16.61 14.03 -3.48
CA GLN A 136 16.61 12.98 -4.49
C GLN A 136 17.08 11.63 -3.92
N PHE A 137 17.91 11.65 -2.88
CA PHE A 137 18.28 10.49 -2.09
C PHE A 137 17.20 10.02 -1.11
N ASP A 138 16.03 10.66 -1.09
CA ASP A 138 14.91 10.40 -0.17
C ASP A 138 15.29 10.59 1.30
N ILE A 139 16.27 11.46 1.57
CA ILE A 139 16.67 11.77 2.94
C ILE A 139 15.50 12.47 3.65
N PRO A 140 15.07 11.97 4.82
CA PRO A 140 13.98 12.58 5.56
C PRO A 140 14.23 14.07 5.80
N GLN A 141 13.22 14.91 5.60
CA GLN A 141 13.35 16.36 5.83
C GLN A 141 13.81 16.70 7.26
N ARG A 142 13.51 15.83 8.23
CA ARG A 142 14.03 15.94 9.61
C ARG A 142 15.57 15.95 9.63
N GLU A 143 16.21 15.10 8.81
CA GLU A 143 17.66 14.95 8.80
C GLU A 143 18.34 16.09 8.07
N ILE A 144 17.73 16.58 7.00
CA ILE A 144 18.19 17.81 6.33
C ILE A 144 18.12 19.00 7.30
N ALA A 145 17.04 19.11 8.09
CA ALA A 145 16.92 20.15 9.11
C ALA A 145 17.95 19.97 10.25
N ASN A 146 18.21 18.73 10.69
CA ASN A 146 19.22 18.43 11.69
C ASN A 146 20.63 18.79 11.20
N LEU A 147 20.96 18.48 9.94
CA LEU A 147 22.21 18.89 9.29
C LEU A 147 22.31 20.42 9.26
N GLU A 148 21.23 21.08 8.89
CA GLU A 148 21.17 22.53 8.77
C GLU A 148 21.40 23.26 10.11
N GLN A 149 20.81 22.74 11.19
CA GLN A 149 20.91 23.30 12.55
C GLN A 149 22.19 22.89 13.27
N GLY A 150 22.58 21.63 13.13
CA GLY A 150 23.73 21.04 13.81
C GLY A 150 25.07 21.40 13.17
N GLY A 151 25.07 21.74 11.88
CA GLY A 151 26.28 22.08 11.12
C GLY A 151 27.28 20.93 11.03
N LYS A 152 26.82 19.69 11.25
CA LYS A 152 27.66 18.49 11.31
C LYS A 152 27.06 17.41 10.44
N VAL A 153 27.92 16.83 9.60
CA VAL A 153 27.65 15.64 8.80
C VAL A 153 27.25 14.49 9.72
N GLN A 154 26.17 13.80 9.38
CA GLN A 154 25.75 12.59 10.07
C GLN A 154 26.33 11.37 9.35
N HIS A 155 27.08 10.54 10.07
CA HIS A 155 27.63 9.32 9.47
C HIS A 155 26.54 8.27 9.23
N ASP A 156 25.66 8.08 10.20
CA ASP A 156 24.63 7.04 10.16
C ASP A 156 23.26 7.70 10.08
N ILE A 157 22.53 7.49 8.98
CA ILE A 157 21.17 8.00 8.83
C ILE A 157 20.16 6.91 9.16
N GLU A 158 19.13 7.29 9.90
CA GLU A 158 18.00 6.43 10.23
C GLU A 158 16.97 6.40 9.11
N ILE A 159 16.59 5.19 8.69
CA ILE A 159 15.52 4.97 7.71
C ILE A 159 14.26 4.50 8.45
N ASP A 160 13.21 5.29 8.32
CA ASP A 160 11.93 5.09 9.00
C ASP A 160 10.92 4.29 8.17
N SER A 161 9.99 3.61 8.86
CA SER A 161 8.87 2.94 8.22
C SER A 161 7.86 3.93 7.63
N PRO A 162 7.49 3.86 6.34
CA PRO A 162 6.50 4.76 5.73
C PRO A 162 5.06 4.44 6.15
N ALA A 163 4.82 3.22 6.68
CA ALA A 163 3.51 2.71 7.06
C ALA A 163 3.55 1.91 8.36
N SER A 164 2.39 1.72 8.98
CA SER A 164 2.24 0.79 10.11
C SER A 164 1.80 -0.57 9.57
N GLY A 165 2.44 -1.66 10.02
CA GLY A 165 2.15 -2.99 9.49
C GLY A 165 3.12 -4.05 10.01
N TYR A 166 3.09 -5.22 9.37
CA TYR A 166 3.99 -6.33 9.67
C TYR A 166 5.06 -6.46 8.60
N ILE A 167 6.30 -6.73 9.02
CA ILE A 167 7.40 -6.99 8.09
C ILE A 167 7.22 -8.36 7.45
N THR A 168 7.12 -8.41 6.12
CA THR A 168 6.97 -9.64 5.35
C THR A 168 8.30 -10.12 4.74
N GLU A 169 9.19 -9.20 4.38
CA GLU A 169 10.48 -9.46 3.71
C GLU A 169 11.55 -8.46 4.17
N ARG A 170 12.85 -8.80 4.04
CA ARG A 170 14.01 -8.02 4.50
C ARG A 170 15.19 -8.13 3.57
#